data_AF-A0AA38PMG4-F1
#
_entry.id   AF-A0AA38PMG4-F1
#
_cell.length_a   1.000
_cell.length_b   1.000
_cell.length_c   1.000
_cell.angle_alpha   90.00
_cell.angle_beta   90.00
_cell.angle_gamma   90.00
#
_symmetry.space_group_name_H-M   'P 1'
#
loop_
_entity.id
_entity.type
_entity.pdbx_description
1 polymer ?
#
loop_
_entity_poly.entity_id
_entity_poly.type
_entity_poly.pdbx_seq_one_letter_code
_entity_poly.pdbx_strand_id
1 'polypeptide(L)' 'RHFRTMVTFLTSVTFYNRFVQLPNEEDPIATEIRYNPKFWPYFADVIGAIDGTHINCTPSAEDIQNARNRK' A
#
# COMPACT_ATOMS: atom_id res chain seq x y z
N ARG A 1 -2.02 1.34 24.87
CA ARG A 1 -3.16 2.28 24.73
C ARG A 1 -2.97 3.23 23.54
N HIS A 2 -1.87 4.00 23.47
CA HIS A 2 -1.61 4.96 22.38
C HIS A 2 -1.49 4.35 20.98
N PHE A 3 -0.89 3.17 20.85
CA PHE A 3 -0.75 2.48 19.55
C PHE A 3 -2.11 2.28 18.86
N ARG A 4 -3.11 1.74 19.56
CA ARG A 4 -4.45 1.52 19.00
C ARG A 4 -5.12 2.83 18.59
N THR A 5 -4.97 3.88 19.39
CA THR A 5 -5.50 5.21 19.08
C THR A 5 -4.89 5.76 17.79
N MET A 6 -3.57 5.65 17.62
CA MET A 6 -2.89 6.10 16.40
C MET A 6 -3.34 5.30 15.19
N VAL A 7 -3.45 3.98 15.28
CA VAL A 7 -3.94 3.13 14.19
C VAL A 7 -5.35 3.56 13.78
N THR A 8 -6.29 3.66 14.73
CA THR A 8 -7.67 4.08 14.44
C THR A 8 -7.75 5.46 13.79
N PHE A 9 -6.90 6.40 14.21
CA PHE A 9 -6.85 7.73 13.61
C PHE A 9 -6.33 7.70 12.17
N LEU A 10 -5.19 7.03 11.93
CA LEU A 10 -4.54 6.94 10.62
C LEU A 10 -5.39 6.16 9.60
N THR A 11 -6.16 5.17 10.06
CA THR A 11 -7.08 4.40 9.20
C THR A 11 -8.47 5.03 9.10
N SER A 12 -8.72 6.18 9.73
CA SER A 12 -10.01 6.86 9.61
C SER A 12 -10.22 7.37 8.19
N VAL A 13 -11.46 7.28 7.69
CA VAL A 13 -11.81 7.70 6.32
C VAL A 13 -11.36 9.14 6.04
N THR A 14 -11.58 10.03 7.00
CA THR A 14 -11.22 11.45 6.87
C THR A 14 -9.71 11.65 6.76
N PHE A 15 -8.91 10.93 7.55
CA PHE A 15 -7.45 11.04 7.48
C PHE A 15 -6.92 10.40 6.20
N TYR A 16 -7.32 9.15 5.96
CA TYR A 16 -6.83 8.35 4.85
C TYR A 16 -7.12 9.04 3.50
N ASN A 17 -8.38 9.40 3.24
CA ASN A 17 -8.74 10.02 1.97
C ASN A 17 -8.16 11.43 1.78
N ARG A 18 -7.78 12.11 2.88
CA ARG A 18 -7.20 13.44 2.81
C ARG A 18 -5.69 13.43 2.54
N PHE A 19 -4.98 12.45 3.10
CA PHE A 19 -3.52 12.48 3.17
C PHE A 19 -2.84 11.30 2.46
N VAL A 20 -3.53 10.20 2.21
CA VAL A 20 -2.98 9.06 1.47
C VAL A 20 -3.37 9.21 0.00
N GLN A 21 -2.36 9.30 -0.86
CA GLN A 21 -2.52 9.30 -2.31
C GLN A 21 -1.77 8.08 -2.84
N LEU A 22 -2.48 7.23 -3.57
CA LEU A 22 -1.87 6.10 -4.24
C LEU A 22 -1.25 6.60 -5.55
N PRO A 23 -0.06 6.09 -5.92
CA PRO A 23 0.50 6.40 -7.22
C PRO A 23 -0.37 5.81 -8.33
N ASN A 24 -0.50 6.55 -9.43
CA ASN A 24 -1.09 6.07 -10.67
C ASN A 24 -0.04 5.27 -11.47
N GLU A 25 -0.50 4.47 -12.43
CA GLU A 25 0.39 3.70 -13.33
C GLU A 25 1.33 4.59 -14.14
N GLU A 26 0.92 5.83 -14.42
CA GLU A 26 1.68 6.82 -15.16
C GLU A 26 2.62 7.66 -14.27
N ASP A 27 2.57 7.50 -12.95
CA ASP A 27 3.42 8.26 -12.05
C ASP A 27 4.89 7.82 -12.20
N PRO A 28 5.84 8.77 -12.26
CA PRO A 28 7.24 8.43 -12.46
C PRO A 28 7.80 7.69 -11.25
N ILE A 29 8.61 6.67 -11.50
CA ILE A 29 9.37 5.98 -10.45
C ILE A 29 10.30 7.00 -9.78
N ALA A 30 10.29 7.03 -8.44
CA ALA A 30 11.16 7.89 -7.65
C ALA A 30 12.64 7.71 -8.06
N THR A 31 13.36 8.81 -8.17
CA THR A 31 14.74 8.82 -8.71
C THR A 31 15.69 7.99 -7.83
N GLU A 32 15.43 7.94 -6.53
CA GLU A 32 16.16 7.15 -5.53
C GLU A 32 15.99 5.64 -5.74
N ILE A 33 14.90 5.21 -6.39
CA ILE A 33 14.68 3.81 -6.78
C ILE A 33 15.28 3.59 -8.17
N ARG A 34 14.97 4.48 -9.13
CA ARG A 34 15.36 4.33 -10.55
C ARG A 34 16.87 4.30 -10.76
N TYR A 35 17.61 5.11 -10.02
CA TYR A 35 19.06 5.30 -10.19
C TYR A 35 19.90 4.59 -9.14
N ASN A 36 19.28 3.91 -8.18
CA ASN A 36 20.02 3.13 -7.20
C ASN A 36 20.26 1.71 -7.74
N PRO A 37 21.52 1.31 -8.02
CA PRO A 37 21.82 0.00 -8.60
C PRO A 37 21.50 -1.16 -7.66
N LYS A 38 21.33 -0.91 -6.35
CA LYS A 38 20.86 -1.92 -5.40
C LYS A 38 19.37 -2.20 -5.55
N PHE A 39 18.58 -1.20 -5.92
CA PHE A 39 17.12 -1.29 -6.00
C PHE A 39 16.64 -1.61 -7.41
N TRP A 40 17.20 -0.95 -8.42
CA TRP A 40 16.70 -1.05 -9.80
C TRP A 40 16.54 -2.49 -10.34
N PRO A 41 17.44 -3.45 -10.07
CA PRO A 41 17.26 -4.83 -10.53
C PRO A 41 15.96 -5.51 -10.03
N TYR A 42 15.38 -5.02 -8.92
CA TYR A 42 14.16 -5.57 -8.33
C TYR A 42 12.90 -4.77 -8.67
N PHE A 43 13.05 -3.49 -9.02
CA PHE A 43 11.93 -2.55 -9.24
C PHE A 43 11.74 -2.12 -10.70
N ALA A 44 12.56 -2.62 -11.63
CA ALA A 44 12.54 -2.20 -13.03
C ALA A 44 11.19 -2.40 -13.72
N ASP A 45 10.50 -3.49 -13.38
CA ASP A 45 9.23 -3.90 -13.98
C ASP A 45 8.07 -3.86 -12.96
N VAL A 46 8.26 -3.17 -11.84
CA VAL A 46 7.25 -3.09 -10.78
C VAL A 46 6.23 -2.00 -11.12
N ILE A 47 4.98 -2.41 -11.33
CA ILE A 47 3.82 -1.51 -11.52
C ILE A 47 3.38 -0.90 -10.18
N GLY A 48 3.66 -1.58 -9.07
CA GLY A 48 3.43 -1.09 -7.72
C GLY A 48 3.87 -2.09 -6.67
N ALA A 49 4.21 -1.61 -5.46
CA ALA A 49 4.47 -2.47 -4.32
C ALA A 49 3.17 -2.69 -3.54
N ILE A 50 2.71 -3.93 -3.47
CA ILE A 50 1.67 -4.34 -2.50
C ILE A 50 2.41 -4.72 -1.21
N ASP A 51 2.94 -3.71 -0.51
CA ASP A 51 3.47 -3.95 0.84
C ASP A 51 2.31 -4.04 1.83
N GLY A 52 2.45 -4.92 2.81
CA GLY A 52 1.39 -5.26 3.75
C GLY A 52 0.88 -4.04 4.50
N THR A 53 -0.45 -3.88 4.48
CA THR A 53 -1.27 -2.98 5.32
C THR A 53 -1.57 -1.57 4.77
N HIS A 54 -2.06 -1.50 3.52
CA HIS A 54 -3.04 -0.47 3.13
C HIS A 54 -4.44 -0.88 3.65
N ILE A 55 -4.74 -0.70 4.94
CA ILE A 55 -6.13 -0.90 5.43
C ILE A 55 -6.96 0.27 4.91
N ASN A 56 -8.05 0.09 4.16
CA ASN A 56 -9.14 -0.87 4.37
C ASN A 56 -9.19 -2.05 3.39
N CYS A 57 -8.95 -3.25 3.91
CA CYS A 57 -9.39 -4.50 3.29
C CYS A 57 -10.42 -5.17 4.21
N THR A 58 -11.69 -4.85 4.02
CA THR A 58 -12.75 -5.84 4.26
C THR A 58 -13.14 -6.29 2.84
N PRO A 59 -12.67 -7.44 2.34
CA PRO A 59 -13.12 -7.91 1.04
C PRO A 59 -14.65 -8.05 1.04
N SER A 60 -15.27 -7.88 -0.13
CA SER A 60 -16.70 -8.15 -0.30
C SER A 60 -16.99 -9.62 0.10
N ALA A 61 -18.25 -9.95 0.43
CA ALA A 61 -18.60 -11.32 0.84
C ALA A 61 -18.20 -12.39 -0.20
N GLU A 62 -18.17 -12.03 -1.48
CA GLU A 62 -17.75 -12.90 -2.59
C GLU A 62 -16.23 -13.10 -2.63
N ASP A 63 -15.44 -12.09 -2.26
CA ASP A 63 -13.98 -12.10 -2.38
C ASP A 63 -13.24 -12.67 -1.15
N ILE A 64 -13.96 -12.88 -0.03
CA ILE A 64 -13.40 -13.44 1.22
C ILE A 64 -12.69 -14.77 0.97
N GLN A 65 -13.22 -15.63 0.08
CA GLN A 65 -12.64 -16.94 -0.16
C GLN A 65 -11.27 -16.87 -0.84
N ASN A 66 -11.02 -15.82 -1.64
CA ASN A 66 -9.76 -15.60 -2.36
C ASN A 66 -8.71 -14.88 -1.49
N ALA A 67 -9.16 -14.09 -0.50
CA ALA A 67 -8.30 -13.35 0.42
C ALA A 67 -7.75 -14.19 1.60
N ARG A 68 -8.08 -15.49 1.66
CA ARG A 68 -7.58 -16.40 2.71
C ARG A 68 -6.10 -16.73 2.51
N ASN A 69 -5.27 -16.07 3.31
CA ASN A 69 -3.97 -16.51 3.81
C ASN A 69 -3.16 -17.43 2.88
N ARG A 70 -2.36 -16.84 1.98
CA ARG A 70 -1.11 -17.49 1.55
C ARG A 70 -0.04 -17.11 2.56
N LYS A 71 0.15 -17.98 3.56
CA LYS A 71 1.39 -18.02 4.34
C LYS A 71 2.53 -18.50 3.45
#